data_AF-E3LIB8-F1
#
_entry.id   AF-E3LIB8-F1
#
_cell.length_a   1.000
_cell.length_b   1.000
_cell.length_c   1.000
_cell.angle_alpha   90.00
_cell.angle_beta   90.00
_cell.angle_gamma   90.00
#
_symmetry.space_group_name_H-M   'P 1'
#
loop_
_entity.id
_entity.type
_entity.pdbx_description
1 polymer ?
#
loop_
_entity_poly.entity_id
_entity_poly.type
_entity_poly.pdbx_seq_one_letter_code
_entity_poly.pdbx_strand_id
1 'polypeptide(L)'
;MSLLRSLVLLSIFLWFASSQTTNSLPDCSVNDHITMLFECRPILNDMLSAMTLNKDKKDPYKILYLCAEAKNCYATINCKDAEEIKVNVTEICSFDIGIVPEVEQCFIGFSRNVYLSKSSEKQSCFNDFGFLEKNEIDRRDAYIYGKSCFMNYVKDNCKEFSLNYLSDNYQKFLSLIATKPVQGDCSVYNFKANRLASIECLALYEETQSRIDGITFFNTFFSNTLVEDAFKVCKDTQKCIDQHRCIYSSKMRDLISNICDVVQKRI
;
A
#
# COMPACT_ATOMS: atom_id res chain seq x y z
N MET A 1 80.12 -13.95 5.72
CA MET A 1 79.05 -14.97 5.75
C MET A 1 78.22 -14.85 7.04
N SER A 2 77.66 -13.67 7.34
CA SER A 2 76.92 -13.41 8.59
C SER A 2 75.87 -12.28 8.44
N LEU A 3 75.34 -12.06 7.23
CA LEU A 3 74.35 -11.00 6.99
C LEU A 3 73.13 -11.47 6.20
N LEU A 4 72.98 -12.79 5.98
CA LEU A 4 71.88 -13.36 5.19
C LEU A 4 70.96 -14.32 5.98
N ARG A 5 71.05 -14.33 7.31
CA ARG A 5 70.18 -15.16 8.19
C ARG A 5 69.27 -14.36 9.12
N SER A 6 69.40 -13.04 9.19
CA SER A 6 68.59 -12.21 10.10
C SER A 6 67.38 -11.52 9.44
N LEU A 7 67.17 -11.72 8.13
CA LEU A 7 66.07 -11.08 7.37
C LEU A 7 64.89 -12.02 7.03
N VAL A 8 64.93 -13.28 7.47
CA VAL A 8 63.88 -14.27 7.19
C VAL A 8 62.98 -14.54 8.42
N LEU A 9 63.31 -13.99 9.59
CA LEU A 9 62.52 -14.16 10.82
C LEU A 9 61.65 -12.94 11.19
N LEU A 10 61.66 -11.88 10.37
CA LEU A 10 60.83 -10.68 10.57
C LEU A 10 59.66 -10.57 9.57
N SER A 11 59.42 -11.60 8.78
CA SER A 11 58.32 -11.67 7.80
C SER A 11 57.22 -12.67 8.15
N ILE A 12 57.23 -13.26 9.36
CA ILE A 12 56.20 -14.22 9.83
C ILE A 12 55.28 -13.61 10.91
N PHE A 13 55.49 -12.37 11.35
CA PHE A 13 54.65 -11.71 12.36
C PHE A 13 53.63 -10.68 11.83
N LEU A 14 53.30 -10.71 10.54
CA LEU A 14 52.23 -9.87 9.96
C LEU A 14 51.08 -10.67 9.34
N TRP A 15 50.88 -11.92 9.78
CA TRP A 15 49.84 -12.81 9.26
C TRP A 15 48.85 -13.30 10.34
N PHE A 16 48.57 -12.47 11.35
CA PHE A 16 47.38 -12.67 12.19
C PHE A 16 46.69 -11.35 12.52
N ALA A 17 45.37 -11.38 12.34
CA ALA A 17 44.36 -10.36 12.68
C ALA A 17 44.14 -9.21 11.69
N SER A 18 43.91 -9.51 10.41
CA SER A 18 42.76 -8.87 9.74
C SER A 18 41.52 -9.72 10.00
N SER A 19 41.11 -9.81 11.26
CA SER A 19 39.71 -10.10 11.54
C SER A 19 38.95 -8.91 10.97
N GLN A 20 38.26 -9.11 9.85
CA GLN A 20 37.08 -8.29 9.57
C GLN A 20 36.21 -8.45 10.82
N THR A 21 36.25 -7.47 11.73
CA THR A 21 35.16 -7.26 12.66
C THR A 21 33.95 -7.04 11.77
N THR A 22 33.17 -8.09 11.58
CA THR A 22 31.75 -7.89 11.34
C THR A 22 31.29 -7.04 12.51
N ASN A 23 31.07 -5.75 12.26
CA ASN A 23 30.59 -4.82 13.28
C ASN A 23 29.16 -5.26 13.63
N SER A 24 29.05 -6.27 14.49
CA SER A 24 27.78 -6.64 15.09
C SER A 24 27.42 -5.54 16.09
N LEU A 25 26.16 -5.12 16.07
CA LEU A 25 25.64 -4.17 17.03
C LEU A 25 25.92 -4.67 18.47
N PRO A 26 26.20 -3.79 19.42
CA PRO A 26 26.37 -4.18 20.81
C PRO A 26 25.05 -4.66 21.42
N ASP A 27 25.15 -5.44 22.50
CA ASP A 27 23.99 -5.74 23.35
C ASP A 27 23.53 -4.44 24.05
N CYS A 28 22.25 -4.34 24.36
CA CYS A 28 21.66 -3.13 24.92
C CYS A 28 22.15 -2.89 26.36
N SER A 29 22.54 -1.65 26.66
CA SER A 29 22.87 -1.23 28.02
C SER A 29 21.62 -1.14 28.90
N VAL A 30 21.79 -1.03 30.21
CA VAL A 30 20.67 -0.80 31.14
C VAL A 30 19.93 0.49 30.78
N ASN A 31 20.64 1.54 30.37
CA ASN A 31 20.04 2.80 29.97
C ASN A 31 19.20 2.64 28.69
N ASP A 32 19.69 1.88 27.70
CA ASP A 32 18.93 1.59 26.49
C ASP A 32 17.62 0.87 26.82
N HIS A 33 17.65 -0.10 27.72
CA HIS A 33 16.43 -0.79 28.17
C HIS A 33 15.46 0.16 28.88
N ILE A 34 15.95 1.09 29.71
CA ILE A 34 15.12 2.09 30.37
C ILE A 34 14.45 2.98 29.33
N THR A 35 15.20 3.56 28.39
CA THR A 35 14.65 4.39 27.31
C THR A 35 13.64 3.61 26.46
N MET A 36 13.96 2.38 26.06
CA MET A 36 13.03 1.54 25.29
C MET A 36 11.72 1.27 26.05
N LEU A 37 11.80 0.96 27.35
CA LEU A 37 10.64 0.51 28.14
C LEU A 37 9.75 1.68 28.58
N PHE A 38 10.36 2.79 29.02
CA PHE A 38 9.63 3.89 29.66
C PHE A 38 9.39 5.08 28.72
N GLU A 39 10.22 5.28 27.69
CA GLU A 39 10.07 6.41 26.77
C GLU A 39 9.46 5.96 25.43
N CYS A 40 10.06 4.97 24.77
CA CYS A 40 9.63 4.59 23.41
C CYS A 40 8.41 3.65 23.38
N ARG A 41 8.34 2.69 24.30
CA ARG A 41 7.24 1.70 24.30
C ARG A 41 5.84 2.32 24.47
N PRO A 42 5.62 3.35 25.31
CA PRO A 42 4.31 4.02 25.36
C PRO A 42 3.88 4.58 24.01
N ILE A 43 4.79 5.23 23.27
CA ILE A 43 4.52 5.77 21.92
C ILE A 43 4.16 4.64 20.96
N LEU A 44 4.91 3.54 21.00
CA LEU A 44 4.64 2.34 20.20
C LEU A 44 3.26 1.75 20.50
N ASN A 45 2.90 1.65 21.78
CA ASN A 45 1.60 1.12 22.19
C ASN A 45 0.45 2.03 21.74
N ASP A 46 0.59 3.35 21.85
CA ASP A 46 -0.39 4.33 21.38
C ASP A 46 -0.56 4.23 19.86
N MET A 47 0.55 4.06 19.14
CA MET A 47 0.56 3.88 17.69
C MET A 47 -0.22 2.63 17.28
N LEU A 48 0.09 1.48 17.87
CA LEU A 48 -0.59 0.21 17.59
C LEU A 48 -2.08 0.28 17.96
N SER A 49 -2.40 0.92 19.08
CA SER A 49 -3.78 1.14 19.50
C SER A 49 -4.55 2.01 18.50
N ALA A 50 -3.95 3.12 18.02
CA ALA A 50 -4.57 3.98 17.02
C ALA A 50 -4.77 3.24 15.67
N MET A 51 -3.86 2.35 15.29
CA MET A 51 -3.95 1.57 14.05
C MET A 51 -5.07 0.51 14.07
N THR A 52 -5.41 -0.01 15.24
CA THR A 52 -6.42 -1.08 15.44
C THR A 52 -7.84 -0.55 15.62
N LEU A 53 -8.03 0.77 15.75
CA LEU A 53 -9.35 1.37 15.80
C LEU A 53 -10.16 1.11 14.51
N ASN A 54 -11.48 1.00 14.67
CA ASN A 54 -12.42 0.98 13.54
C ASN A 54 -12.22 2.22 12.66
N LYS A 55 -12.47 2.09 11.34
CA LYS A 55 -12.25 3.14 10.33
C LYS A 55 -12.85 4.50 10.73
N ASP A 56 -14.05 4.50 11.32
CA ASP A 56 -14.78 5.72 11.73
C ASP A 56 -14.17 6.44 12.95
N LYS A 57 -13.33 5.76 13.72
CA LYS A 57 -12.65 6.29 14.92
C LYS A 57 -11.16 6.54 14.68
N LYS A 58 -10.67 6.19 13.49
CA LYS A 58 -9.26 6.25 13.14
C LYS A 58 -8.92 7.69 12.76
N ASP A 59 -8.04 8.32 13.54
CA ASP A 59 -7.43 9.60 13.16
C ASP A 59 -6.14 9.30 12.38
N PRO A 60 -6.14 9.44 11.05
CA PRO A 60 -4.97 9.13 10.23
C PRO A 60 -3.79 10.06 10.52
N TYR A 61 -4.04 11.31 10.92
CA TYR A 61 -2.99 12.28 11.25
C TYR A 61 -2.29 11.89 12.54
N LYS A 62 -3.07 11.47 13.55
CA LYS A 62 -2.51 10.91 14.80
C LYS A 62 -1.65 9.69 14.53
N ILE A 63 -2.04 8.80 13.62
CA ILE A 63 -1.24 7.62 13.27
C ILE A 63 0.07 8.01 12.60
N LEU A 64 0.03 8.92 11.62
CA LEU A 64 1.24 9.39 10.94
C LEU A 64 2.20 10.09 11.91
N TYR A 65 1.66 10.89 12.83
CA TYR A 65 2.41 11.52 13.91
C TYR A 65 3.06 10.48 14.83
N LEU A 66 2.28 9.54 15.38
CA LEU A 66 2.79 8.49 16.27
C LEU A 66 3.83 7.60 15.58
N CYS A 67 3.68 7.37 14.27
CA CYS A 67 4.68 6.69 13.46
C CYS A 67 6.00 7.45 13.38
N ALA A 68 5.96 8.77 13.21
CA ALA A 68 7.15 9.60 13.19
C ALA A 68 7.83 9.60 14.57
N GLU A 69 7.05 9.77 15.65
CA GLU A 69 7.54 9.75 17.02
C GLU A 69 8.19 8.41 17.39
N ALA A 70 7.55 7.29 17.06
CA ALA A 70 8.10 5.96 17.32
C ALA A 70 9.42 5.74 16.57
N LYS A 71 9.48 6.12 15.28
CA LYS A 71 10.71 6.04 14.48
C LYS A 71 11.83 6.88 15.10
N ASN A 72 11.53 8.11 15.49
CA ASN A 72 12.51 9.02 16.07
C ASN A 72 13.02 8.51 17.42
N CYS A 73 12.13 8.00 18.28
CA CYS A 73 12.52 7.50 19.60
C CYS A 73 13.52 6.34 19.49
N TYR A 74 13.18 5.30 18.70
CA TYR A 74 14.05 4.14 18.54
C TYR A 74 15.32 4.45 17.74
N ALA A 75 15.32 5.44 16.85
CA ALA A 75 16.50 5.83 16.07
C ALA A 75 17.69 6.27 16.95
N THR A 76 17.45 6.74 18.17
CA THR A 76 18.49 7.19 19.10
C THR A 76 19.22 6.04 19.80
N ILE A 77 18.71 4.81 19.72
CA ILE A 77 19.19 3.66 20.50
C ILE A 77 19.97 2.71 19.58
N ASN A 78 21.26 2.50 19.86
CA ASN A 78 22.16 1.75 18.98
C ASN A 78 22.59 0.40 19.59
N CYS A 79 21.65 -0.55 19.65
CA CYS A 79 21.89 -1.90 20.13
C CYS A 79 21.03 -2.94 19.38
N LYS A 80 21.33 -4.23 19.53
CA LYS A 80 20.66 -5.33 18.79
C LYS A 80 19.14 -5.32 18.93
N ASP A 81 18.60 -5.25 20.14
CA ASP A 81 17.15 -5.34 20.36
C ASP A 81 16.42 -4.10 19.81
N ALA A 82 17.03 -2.92 19.96
CA ALA A 82 16.48 -1.70 19.39
C ALA A 82 16.45 -1.77 17.86
N GLU A 83 17.44 -2.39 17.23
CA GLU A 83 17.49 -2.54 15.77
C GLU A 83 16.35 -3.42 15.25
N GLU A 84 16.04 -4.53 15.93
CA GLU A 84 14.88 -5.36 15.58
C GLU A 84 13.57 -4.55 15.67
N ILE A 85 13.41 -3.74 16.72
CA ILE A 85 12.23 -2.88 16.87
C ILE A 85 12.19 -1.79 15.79
N LYS A 86 13.32 -1.15 15.46
CA LYS A 86 13.39 -0.15 14.38
C LYS A 86 12.93 -0.71 13.04
N VAL A 87 13.34 -1.94 12.70
CA VAL A 87 12.90 -2.62 11.48
C VAL A 87 11.39 -2.80 11.49
N ASN A 88 10.83 -3.31 12.59
CA ASN A 88 9.39 -3.53 12.73
C ASN A 88 8.59 -2.22 12.68
N VAL A 89 9.02 -1.18 13.40
CA VAL A 89 8.40 0.16 13.38
C VAL A 89 8.47 0.76 11.99
N THR A 90 9.61 0.64 11.31
CA THR A 90 9.78 1.16 9.96
C THR A 90 8.82 0.51 8.98
N GLU A 91 8.66 -0.80 9.08
CA GLU A 91 7.77 -1.59 8.21
C GLU A 91 6.30 -1.28 8.48
N ILE A 92 5.87 -1.31 9.75
CA ILE A 92 4.49 -0.99 10.12
C ILE A 92 4.11 0.43 9.66
N CYS A 93 5.02 1.39 9.86
CA CYS A 93 4.86 2.78 9.45
C CYS A 93 5.37 3.09 8.03
N SER A 94 5.57 2.08 7.19
CA SER A 94 5.86 2.29 5.78
C SER A 94 4.62 2.82 5.05
N PHE A 95 4.81 3.44 3.89
CA PHE A 95 3.75 4.07 3.11
C PHE A 95 2.55 3.13 2.89
N ASP A 96 1.34 3.63 3.12
CA ASP A 96 0.09 2.92 2.88
C ASP A 96 -0.96 3.90 2.34
N ILE A 97 -1.67 3.51 1.28
CA ILE A 97 -2.75 4.28 0.63
C ILE A 97 -4.05 4.28 1.43
N GLY A 98 -4.18 3.40 2.41
CA GLY A 98 -4.13 4.07 3.69
C GLY A 98 -5.01 3.69 4.86
N ILE A 99 -4.30 3.53 5.95
CA ILE A 99 -4.21 4.63 6.92
C ILE A 99 -5.15 5.83 6.67
N VAL A 100 -5.02 6.59 5.56
CA VAL A 100 -5.81 7.82 5.30
C VAL A 100 -6.99 7.55 4.35
N PRO A 101 -8.26 7.61 4.82
CA PRO A 101 -9.43 7.34 3.97
C PRO A 101 -9.56 8.26 2.75
N GLU A 102 -9.16 9.52 2.88
CA GLU A 102 -9.25 10.52 1.78
C GLU A 102 -8.24 10.25 0.66
N VAL A 103 -7.10 9.64 0.98
CA VAL A 103 -6.10 9.20 -0.01
C VAL A 103 -6.60 7.96 -0.73
N GLU A 104 -7.15 6.99 0.01
CA GLU A 104 -7.78 5.81 -0.55
C GLU A 104 -8.92 6.19 -1.50
N GLN A 105 -9.83 7.06 -1.06
CA GLN A 105 -10.95 7.52 -1.89
C GLN A 105 -10.50 8.26 -3.15
N CYS A 106 -9.45 9.09 -3.04
CA CYS A 106 -8.84 9.73 -4.19
C CYS A 106 -8.35 8.71 -5.23
N PHE A 107 -7.70 7.64 -4.77
CA PHE A 107 -7.17 6.59 -5.63
C PHE A 107 -8.27 5.70 -6.24
N ILE A 108 -9.36 5.44 -5.49
CA ILE A 108 -10.57 4.80 -6.00
C ILE A 108 -11.16 5.63 -7.16
N GLY A 109 -11.33 6.93 -6.96
CA GLY A 109 -11.87 7.84 -7.98
C GLY A 109 -10.99 7.90 -9.24
N PHE A 110 -9.67 7.96 -9.07
CA PHE A 110 -8.73 7.89 -10.19
C PHE A 110 -8.91 6.58 -10.98
N SER A 111 -8.90 5.44 -10.27
CA SER A 111 -9.05 4.12 -10.87
C SER A 111 -10.38 3.97 -11.62
N ARG A 112 -11.46 4.55 -11.08
CA ARG A 112 -12.78 4.59 -11.74
C ARG A 112 -12.73 5.40 -13.04
N ASN A 113 -12.07 6.56 -13.05
CA ASN A 113 -11.92 7.37 -14.27
C ASN A 113 -11.10 6.64 -15.35
N VAL A 114 -10.02 5.94 -14.96
CA VAL A 114 -9.26 5.09 -15.89
C VAL A 114 -10.10 3.94 -16.43
N TYR A 115 -10.91 3.29 -15.59
CA TYR A 115 -11.79 2.23 -16.05
C TYR A 115 -12.81 2.74 -17.09
N LEU A 116 -13.45 3.88 -16.80
CA LEU A 116 -14.45 4.48 -17.66
C LEU A 116 -13.89 5.02 -18.98
N SER A 117 -12.65 5.53 -18.97
CA SER A 117 -12.01 6.08 -20.15
C SER A 117 -11.81 5.04 -21.26
N LYS A 118 -11.60 3.76 -20.89
CA LYS A 118 -11.48 2.64 -21.84
C LYS A 118 -12.69 2.45 -22.76
N SER A 119 -13.87 2.88 -22.30
CA SER A 119 -15.12 2.78 -23.07
C SER A 119 -15.56 4.13 -23.65
N SER A 120 -14.76 5.18 -23.45
CA SER A 120 -15.07 6.54 -23.92
C SER A 120 -14.33 6.85 -25.22
N GLU A 121 -15.05 7.42 -26.19
CA GLU A 121 -14.44 7.98 -27.41
C GLU A 121 -13.73 9.32 -27.17
N LYS A 122 -13.88 9.92 -25.97
CA LYS A 122 -13.22 11.18 -25.63
C LYS A 122 -11.75 10.94 -25.33
N GLN A 123 -10.88 11.67 -26.03
CA GLN A 123 -9.45 11.70 -25.73
C GLN A 123 -9.25 12.20 -24.30
N SER A 124 -8.57 11.40 -23.48
CA SER A 124 -8.17 11.74 -22.12
C SER A 124 -6.82 11.11 -21.85
N CYS A 125 -6.01 11.70 -20.95
CA CYS A 125 -4.70 11.15 -20.61
C CYS A 125 -4.79 9.77 -19.94
N PHE A 126 -5.95 9.40 -19.40
CA PHE A 126 -6.20 8.07 -18.83
C PHE A 126 -6.07 6.94 -19.87
N ASN A 127 -6.30 7.25 -21.15
CA ASN A 127 -6.22 6.28 -22.25
C ASN A 127 -4.78 6.07 -22.75
N ASP A 128 -3.87 6.97 -22.39
CA ASP A 128 -2.50 6.97 -22.91
C ASP A 128 -1.59 6.01 -22.11
N PHE A 129 -2.02 5.55 -20.93
CA PHE A 129 -1.22 4.75 -20.01
C PHE A 129 -1.98 3.57 -19.40
N GLY A 130 -1.29 2.44 -19.23
CA GLY A 130 -1.80 1.23 -18.61
C GLY A 130 -1.88 1.28 -17.07
N PHE A 131 -2.56 2.27 -16.48
CA PHE A 131 -2.61 2.41 -15.01
C PHE A 131 -3.27 1.22 -14.27
N LEU A 132 -4.08 0.43 -14.99
CA LEU A 132 -4.76 -0.76 -14.48
C LEU A 132 -4.17 -2.06 -15.05
N GLU A 133 -2.91 -2.04 -15.50
CA GLU A 133 -2.25 -3.26 -15.97
C GLU A 133 -2.07 -4.28 -14.84
N LYS A 134 -2.20 -5.56 -15.19
CA LYS A 134 -2.06 -6.64 -14.20
C LYS A 134 -0.61 -6.84 -13.79
N ASN A 135 0.30 -6.75 -14.76
CA ASN A 135 1.73 -6.84 -14.53
C ASN A 135 2.19 -5.64 -13.68
N GLU A 136 2.89 -5.94 -12.59
CA GLU A 136 3.35 -4.95 -11.62
C GLU A 136 4.38 -3.96 -12.19
N ILE A 137 5.21 -4.39 -13.14
CA ILE A 137 6.21 -3.55 -13.81
C ILE A 137 5.53 -2.64 -14.82
N ASP A 138 4.67 -3.17 -15.67
CA ASP A 138 3.95 -2.37 -16.68
C ASP A 138 3.06 -1.32 -15.99
N ARG A 139 2.38 -1.73 -14.91
CA ARG A 139 1.57 -0.81 -14.10
C ARG A 139 2.45 0.28 -13.46
N ARG A 140 3.59 -0.08 -12.87
CA ARG A 140 4.54 0.90 -12.30
C ARG A 140 5.01 1.89 -13.37
N ASP A 141 5.37 1.40 -14.55
CA ASP A 141 5.84 2.23 -15.66
C ASP A 141 4.75 3.18 -16.16
N ALA A 142 3.49 2.75 -16.18
CA ALA A 142 2.35 3.62 -16.45
C ALA A 142 2.26 4.79 -15.45
N TYR A 143 2.54 4.57 -14.17
CA TYR A 143 2.61 5.67 -13.19
C TYR A 143 3.87 6.52 -13.34
N ILE A 144 5.00 5.97 -13.78
CA ILE A 144 6.22 6.76 -14.06
C ILE A 144 5.97 7.72 -15.23
N TYR A 145 5.54 7.20 -16.38
CA TYR A 145 5.34 7.98 -17.60
C TYR A 145 4.06 8.82 -17.55
N GLY A 146 3.01 8.30 -16.90
CA GLY A 146 1.73 8.96 -16.69
C GLY A 146 1.65 9.79 -15.42
N LYS A 147 2.79 10.10 -14.76
CA LYS A 147 2.82 10.84 -13.50
C LYS A 147 2.03 12.14 -13.56
N SER A 148 2.17 12.91 -14.64
CA SER A 148 1.45 14.17 -14.82
C SER A 148 -0.07 13.97 -14.87
N CYS A 149 -0.54 12.95 -15.60
CA CYS A 149 -1.95 12.59 -15.66
C CYS A 149 -2.52 12.26 -14.28
N PHE A 150 -1.82 11.40 -13.53
CA PHE A 150 -2.21 11.03 -12.18
C PHE A 150 -2.20 12.22 -11.21
N MET A 151 -1.10 12.98 -11.16
CA MET A 151 -0.97 14.08 -10.21
C MET A 151 -1.90 15.27 -10.54
N ASN A 152 -2.21 15.51 -11.81
CA ASN A 152 -3.22 16.49 -12.19
C ASN A 152 -4.61 16.06 -11.73
N TYR A 153 -4.98 14.79 -11.92
CA TYR A 153 -6.24 14.27 -11.36
C TYR A 153 -6.31 14.47 -9.85
N VAL A 154 -5.24 14.12 -9.12
CA VAL A 154 -5.18 14.28 -7.66
C VAL A 154 -5.35 15.74 -7.26
N LYS A 155 -4.67 16.66 -7.95
CA LYS A 155 -4.77 18.10 -7.69
C LYS A 155 -6.19 18.63 -7.90
N ASP A 156 -6.86 18.18 -8.97
CA ASP A 156 -8.14 18.75 -9.40
C ASP A 156 -9.34 18.11 -8.68
N ASN A 157 -9.21 16.86 -8.20
CA ASN A 157 -10.34 16.07 -7.71
C ASN A 157 -10.19 15.58 -6.26
N CYS A 158 -9.04 15.78 -5.63
CA CYS A 158 -8.78 15.29 -4.28
C CYS A 158 -8.47 16.44 -3.33
N LYS A 159 -8.54 16.14 -2.02
CA LYS A 159 -8.20 17.10 -0.97
C LYS A 159 -6.71 17.42 -0.99
N GLU A 160 -6.37 18.63 -0.52
CA GLU A 160 -4.98 19.12 -0.46
C GLU A 160 -4.06 18.16 0.31
N PHE A 161 -4.55 17.56 1.39
CA PHE A 161 -3.79 16.55 2.12
C PHE A 161 -3.41 15.36 1.24
N SER A 162 -4.33 14.84 0.42
CA SER A 162 -4.05 13.72 -0.49
C SER A 162 -3.00 14.09 -1.54
N LEU A 163 -3.05 15.32 -2.05
CA LEU A 163 -2.03 15.84 -2.98
C LEU A 163 -0.65 15.86 -2.31
N ASN A 164 -0.53 16.45 -1.13
CA ASN A 164 0.74 16.55 -0.40
C ASN A 164 1.27 15.17 -0.04
N TYR A 165 0.42 14.31 0.54
CA TYR A 165 0.80 12.96 0.95
C TYR A 165 1.29 12.09 -0.21
N LEU A 166 0.58 12.10 -1.36
CA LEU A 166 0.97 11.34 -2.55
C LEU A 166 2.21 11.93 -3.23
N SER A 167 2.34 13.26 -3.26
CA SER A 167 3.52 13.94 -3.82
C SER A 167 4.78 13.60 -3.03
N ASP A 168 4.73 13.76 -1.71
CA ASP A 168 5.87 13.54 -0.80
C ASP A 168 6.30 12.07 -0.76
N ASN A 169 5.36 11.15 -1.01
CA ASN A 169 5.60 9.71 -0.96
C ASN A 169 5.56 9.04 -2.33
N TYR A 170 5.67 9.80 -3.44
CA TYR A 170 5.46 9.26 -4.78
C TYR A 170 6.40 8.09 -5.11
N GLN A 171 7.67 8.16 -4.71
CA GLN A 171 8.60 7.05 -4.93
C GLN A 171 8.21 5.80 -4.14
N LYS A 172 7.73 5.95 -2.91
CA LYS A 172 7.24 4.83 -2.10
C LYS A 172 5.96 4.22 -2.69
N PHE A 173 5.10 5.07 -3.26
CA PHE A 173 3.94 4.63 -4.04
C PHE A 173 4.37 3.80 -5.26
N LEU A 174 5.35 4.26 -6.04
CA LEU A 174 5.89 3.51 -7.17
C LEU A 174 6.54 2.19 -6.74
N SER A 175 7.20 2.14 -5.58
CA SER A 175 7.71 0.89 -5.02
C SER A 175 6.57 -0.06 -4.65
N LEU A 176 5.52 0.45 -3.98
CA LEU A 176 4.40 -0.38 -3.53
C LEU A 176 3.59 -0.95 -4.71
N ILE A 177 3.38 -0.18 -5.78
CA ILE A 177 2.60 -0.63 -6.94
C ILE A 177 3.34 -1.68 -7.79
N ALA A 178 4.67 -1.67 -7.70
CA ALA A 178 5.58 -2.64 -8.30
C ALA A 178 5.71 -3.93 -7.47
N THR A 179 5.19 -3.94 -6.24
CA THR A 179 5.19 -5.15 -5.41
C THR A 179 4.10 -6.09 -5.91
N LYS A 180 4.52 -7.29 -6.31
CA LYS A 180 3.57 -8.34 -6.71
C LYS A 180 2.71 -8.76 -5.52
N PRO A 181 1.38 -8.66 -5.61
CA PRO A 181 0.49 -9.15 -4.56
C PRO A 181 0.61 -10.68 -4.46
N VAL A 182 0.89 -11.18 -3.26
CA VAL A 182 0.91 -12.63 -2.99
C VAL A 182 -0.50 -13.05 -2.60
N GLN A 183 -1.28 -13.49 -3.59
CA GLN A 183 -2.65 -13.93 -3.36
C GLN A 183 -2.67 -15.14 -2.41
N GLY A 184 -3.25 -14.94 -1.23
CA GLY A 184 -3.36 -15.97 -0.17
C GLY A 184 -2.40 -15.77 1.00
N ASP A 185 -1.35 -14.95 0.85
CA ASP A 185 -0.59 -14.48 2.01
C ASP A 185 -1.19 -13.18 2.54
N CYS A 186 -1.95 -13.30 3.62
CA CYS A 186 -2.58 -12.19 4.30
C CYS A 186 -1.71 -11.64 5.45
N SER A 187 -0.41 -11.94 5.46
CA SER A 187 0.53 -11.36 6.40
C SER A 187 0.55 -9.83 6.29
N VAL A 188 0.91 -9.18 7.40
CA VAL A 188 0.99 -7.71 7.50
C VAL A 188 1.94 -7.13 6.43
N TYR A 189 3.00 -7.86 6.09
CA TYR A 189 3.99 -7.47 5.09
C TYR A 189 3.40 -7.38 3.67
N ASN A 190 2.50 -8.30 3.31
CA ASN A 190 1.88 -8.31 1.99
C ASN A 190 0.55 -7.55 1.95
N PHE A 191 0.01 -7.15 3.10
CA PHE A 191 -1.30 -6.50 3.19
C PHE A 191 -1.38 -5.20 2.41
N LYS A 192 -0.35 -4.33 2.49
CA LYS A 192 -0.34 -3.03 1.79
C LYS A 192 -0.35 -3.18 0.27
N ALA A 193 0.44 -4.11 -0.26
CA ALA A 193 0.49 -4.40 -1.69
C ALA A 193 -0.82 -5.07 -2.17
N ASN A 194 -1.32 -6.06 -1.42
CA ASN A 194 -2.59 -6.73 -1.71
C ASN A 194 -3.77 -5.76 -1.73
N ARG A 195 -3.76 -4.79 -0.81
CA ARG A 195 -4.77 -3.73 -0.72
C ARG A 195 -4.67 -2.76 -1.88
N LEU A 196 -3.47 -2.29 -2.22
CA LEU A 196 -3.29 -1.39 -3.37
C LEU A 196 -3.78 -2.06 -4.66
N ALA A 197 -3.42 -3.33 -4.86
CA ALA A 197 -3.87 -4.12 -6.00
C ALA A 197 -5.39 -4.34 -6.01
N SER A 198 -6.07 -4.26 -4.87
CA SER A 198 -7.53 -4.44 -4.78
C SER A 198 -8.32 -3.14 -4.98
N ILE A 199 -7.69 -1.95 -5.03
CA ILE A 199 -8.44 -0.68 -5.14
C ILE A 199 -9.28 -0.62 -6.42
N GLU A 200 -8.84 -1.23 -7.52
CA GLU A 200 -9.65 -1.37 -8.73
C GLU A 200 -11.00 -2.03 -8.45
N CYS A 201 -11.05 -3.02 -7.55
CA CYS A 201 -12.30 -3.68 -7.19
C CYS A 201 -13.28 -2.73 -6.48
N LEU A 202 -12.78 -1.78 -5.68
CA LEU A 202 -13.61 -0.75 -5.07
C LEU A 202 -14.11 0.25 -6.11
N ALA A 203 -13.29 0.62 -7.09
CA ALA A 203 -13.70 1.48 -8.19
C ALA A 203 -14.80 0.84 -9.04
N LEU A 204 -14.66 -0.45 -9.35
CA LEU A 204 -15.69 -1.23 -10.05
C LEU A 204 -16.97 -1.36 -9.20
N TYR A 205 -16.83 -1.51 -7.89
CA TYR A 205 -17.99 -1.54 -6.98
C TYR A 205 -18.75 -0.22 -6.97
N GLU A 206 -18.07 0.92 -6.84
CA GLU A 206 -18.73 2.24 -6.92
C GLU A 206 -19.39 2.48 -8.28
N GLU A 207 -18.75 2.02 -9.36
CA GLU A 207 -19.35 2.07 -10.70
C GLU A 207 -20.59 1.16 -10.80
N THR A 208 -20.53 -0.03 -10.24
CA THR A 208 -21.68 -0.95 -10.14
C THR A 208 -22.84 -0.29 -9.41
N GLN A 209 -22.58 0.31 -8.24
CA GLN A 209 -23.61 1.04 -7.48
C GLN A 209 -24.20 2.19 -8.30
N SER A 210 -23.34 3.01 -8.91
CA SER A 210 -23.75 4.14 -9.74
C SER A 210 -24.63 3.70 -10.92
N ARG A 211 -24.31 2.58 -11.57
CA ARG A 211 -25.12 2.04 -12.68
C ARG A 211 -26.46 1.50 -12.20
N ILE A 212 -26.47 0.78 -11.07
CA ILE A 212 -27.70 0.26 -10.46
C ILE A 212 -28.63 1.41 -10.05
N ASP A 213 -28.10 2.46 -9.42
CA ASP A 213 -28.87 3.64 -9.00
C ASP A 213 -29.46 4.39 -10.20
N GLY A 214 -28.80 4.30 -11.37
CA GLY A 214 -29.29 4.83 -12.64
C GLY A 214 -30.40 3.99 -13.30
N ILE A 215 -30.69 2.77 -12.81
CA ILE A 215 -31.76 1.93 -13.36
C ILE A 215 -33.12 2.46 -12.88
N THR A 216 -33.92 2.92 -13.82
CA THR A 216 -35.32 3.31 -13.58
C THR A 216 -36.28 2.16 -13.88
N PHE A 217 -37.52 2.28 -13.39
CA PHE A 217 -38.62 1.35 -13.71
C PHE A 217 -38.81 1.16 -15.23
N PHE A 218 -38.68 2.23 -16.02
CA PHE A 218 -38.80 2.15 -17.48
C PHE A 218 -37.71 1.29 -18.13
N ASN A 219 -36.47 1.37 -17.63
CA ASN A 219 -35.36 0.58 -18.16
C ASN A 219 -35.61 -0.91 -17.92
N THR A 220 -36.10 -1.29 -16.74
CA THR A 220 -36.38 -2.70 -16.42
C THR A 220 -37.50 -3.34 -17.26
N PHE A 221 -38.46 -2.54 -17.77
CA PHE A 221 -39.60 -3.08 -18.51
C PHE A 221 -39.53 -2.86 -20.03
N PHE A 222 -38.79 -1.84 -20.48
CA PHE A 222 -38.84 -1.40 -21.88
C PHE A 222 -37.46 -1.28 -22.56
N SER A 223 -36.34 -1.36 -21.82
CA SER A 223 -34.99 -1.34 -22.41
C SER A 223 -33.93 -1.97 -21.49
N ASN A 224 -33.56 -3.22 -21.79
CA ASN A 224 -32.63 -3.99 -20.95
C ASN A 224 -31.17 -3.54 -21.05
N THR A 225 -30.80 -2.71 -22.01
CA THR A 225 -29.40 -2.30 -22.27
C THR A 225 -28.68 -1.76 -21.03
N LEU A 226 -29.34 -0.88 -20.27
CA LEU A 226 -28.78 -0.31 -19.03
C LEU A 226 -28.68 -1.34 -17.90
N VAL A 227 -29.60 -2.31 -17.87
CA VAL A 227 -29.58 -3.40 -16.87
C VAL A 227 -28.46 -4.40 -17.19
N GLU A 228 -28.28 -4.74 -18.46
CA GLU A 228 -27.19 -5.59 -18.96
C GLU A 228 -25.82 -4.95 -18.71
N ASP A 229 -25.68 -3.64 -18.96
CA ASP A 229 -24.46 -2.89 -18.68
C ASP A 229 -24.15 -2.83 -17.18
N ALA A 230 -25.16 -2.66 -16.31
CA ALA A 230 -24.99 -2.72 -14.87
C ALA A 230 -24.59 -4.13 -14.40
N PHE A 231 -25.21 -5.16 -14.96
CA PHE A 231 -24.88 -6.56 -14.66
C PHE A 231 -23.44 -6.90 -15.05
N LYS A 232 -22.99 -6.45 -16.22
CA LYS A 232 -21.62 -6.66 -16.70
C LYS A 232 -20.59 -6.10 -15.71
N VAL A 233 -20.73 -4.84 -15.30
CA VAL A 233 -19.80 -4.25 -14.31
C VAL A 233 -19.91 -4.92 -12.94
N CYS A 234 -21.12 -5.37 -12.55
CA CYS A 234 -21.30 -6.16 -11.34
C CYS A 234 -20.49 -7.47 -11.39
N LYS A 235 -20.53 -8.19 -12.52
CA LYS A 235 -19.73 -9.41 -12.70
C LYS A 235 -18.23 -9.14 -12.69
N ASP A 236 -17.79 -8.03 -13.27
CA ASP A 236 -16.39 -7.60 -13.19
C ASP A 236 -15.97 -7.31 -11.74
N THR A 237 -16.85 -6.63 -10.97
CA THR A 237 -16.65 -6.35 -9.55
C THR A 237 -16.56 -7.65 -8.73
N GLN A 238 -17.52 -8.56 -8.93
CA GLN A 238 -17.55 -9.85 -8.25
C GLN A 238 -16.24 -10.62 -8.51
N LYS A 239 -15.85 -10.74 -9.78
CA LYS A 239 -14.61 -11.42 -10.17
C LYS A 239 -13.39 -10.78 -9.54
N CYS A 240 -13.32 -9.44 -9.50
CA CYS A 240 -12.22 -8.72 -8.88
C CYS A 240 -12.15 -9.02 -7.37
N ILE A 241 -13.25 -8.85 -6.63
CA ILE A 241 -13.30 -9.08 -5.19
C ILE A 241 -12.97 -10.54 -4.83
N ASP A 242 -13.42 -11.50 -5.64
CA ASP A 242 -13.14 -12.94 -5.44
C ASP A 242 -11.65 -13.29 -5.54
N GLN A 243 -10.87 -12.52 -6.32
CA GLN A 243 -9.42 -12.67 -6.47
C GLN A 243 -8.64 -12.09 -5.28
N HIS A 244 -9.22 -11.18 -4.50
CA HIS A 244 -8.55 -10.45 -3.41
C HIS A 244 -9.06 -10.88 -2.02
N ARG A 245 -9.02 -12.18 -1.73
CA ARG A 245 -9.58 -12.78 -0.50
C ARG A 245 -8.94 -12.33 0.81
N CYS A 246 -7.70 -11.85 0.78
CA CYS A 246 -7.03 -11.30 1.96
C CYS A 246 -7.56 -9.92 2.36
N ILE A 247 -8.17 -9.21 1.42
CA ILE A 247 -8.69 -7.85 1.65
C ILE A 247 -10.19 -7.90 1.92
N TYR A 248 -10.92 -8.69 1.13
CA TYR A 248 -12.36 -8.79 1.22
C TYR A 248 -12.80 -10.01 2.01
N SER A 249 -13.69 -9.81 2.98
CA SER A 249 -14.30 -10.90 3.75
C SER A 249 -15.26 -11.73 2.90
N SER A 250 -15.61 -12.93 3.36
CA SER A 250 -16.69 -13.72 2.76
C SER A 250 -18.00 -12.94 2.71
N LYS A 251 -18.34 -12.24 3.81
CA LYS A 251 -19.52 -11.39 3.89
C LYS A 251 -19.57 -10.35 2.77
N MET A 252 -18.45 -9.70 2.43
CA MET A 252 -18.39 -8.74 1.33
C MET A 252 -18.58 -9.43 -0.02
N ARG A 253 -17.94 -10.59 -0.24
CA ARG A 253 -18.14 -11.39 -1.48
C ARG A 253 -19.59 -11.82 -1.65
N ASP A 254 -20.21 -12.32 -0.60
CA ASP A 254 -21.61 -12.79 -0.61
C ASP A 254 -22.57 -11.62 -0.89
N LEU A 255 -22.32 -10.44 -0.29
CA LEU A 255 -23.07 -9.22 -0.57
C LEU A 255 -23.03 -8.88 -2.07
N ILE A 256 -21.85 -8.88 -2.66
CA ILE A 256 -21.66 -8.54 -4.07
C ILE A 256 -22.31 -9.57 -4.98
N SER A 257 -22.17 -10.86 -4.68
CA SER A 257 -22.86 -11.93 -5.41
C SER A 257 -24.37 -11.73 -5.39
N ASN A 258 -24.95 -11.45 -4.21
CA ASN A 258 -26.38 -11.21 -4.07
C ASN A 258 -26.84 -9.97 -4.86
N ILE A 259 -26.04 -8.90 -4.86
CA ILE A 259 -26.33 -7.71 -5.68
C ILE A 259 -26.37 -8.09 -7.16
N CYS A 260 -25.37 -8.82 -7.66
CA CYS A 260 -25.35 -9.23 -9.07
C CYS A 260 -26.51 -10.15 -9.43
N ASP A 261 -26.91 -11.07 -8.55
CA ASP A 261 -28.07 -11.95 -8.77
C ASP A 261 -29.39 -11.16 -8.83
N VAL A 262 -29.51 -10.10 -8.01
CA VAL A 262 -30.68 -9.20 -8.06
C VAL A 262 -30.72 -8.41 -9.36
N VAL A 263 -29.58 -7.92 -9.84
CA VAL A 263 -29.50 -7.22 -11.14
C VAL A 263 -29.82 -8.18 -12.28
N GLN A 264 -29.29 -9.40 -12.24
CA GLN A 264 -29.54 -10.43 -13.27
C GLN A 264 -31.01 -10.76 -13.43
N LYS A 265 -31.78 -10.83 -12.33
CA LYS A 265 -33.23 -11.09 -12.35
C LYS A 265 -34.05 -9.98 -13.02
N ARG A 266 -33.44 -8.84 -13.33
CA ARG A 266 -34.07 -7.69 -14.00
C ARG A 266 -33.76 -7.62 -15.50
N ILE A 267 -32.94 -8.54 -16.02
CA ILE A 267 -32.70 -8.74 -17.46
C ILE A 267 -33.80 -9.67 -17.99
#